data_AF-A0A0F9HYE8-F1
#
_entry.id   AF-A0A0F9HYE8-F1
#
_cell.length_a   1.000
_cell.length_b   1.000
_cell.length_c   1.000
_cell.angle_alpha   90.00
_cell.angle_beta   90.00
_cell.angle_gamma   90.00
#
_symmetry.space_group_name_H-M   'P 1'
#
loop_
_entity.id
_entity.type
_entity.pdbx_description
1 polymer ?
#
loop_
_entity_poly.entity_id
_entity_poly.type
_entity_poly.pdbx_seq_one_letter_code
_entity_poly.pdbx_strand_id
1 'polypeptide(L)' 'MRLLRYIELAVVLVVFALAAPTLALVVSAQADDKVYDISVEGSPYLGAKDAPVTIIEFLDYQ' A
#
# COMPACT_ATOMS: atom_id res chain seq x y z
N MET A 1 38.96 3.28 32.91
CA MET A 1 37.62 3.79 32.51
C MET A 1 37.35 3.76 30.99
N ARG A 2 38.22 3.19 30.13
CA ARG A 2 37.97 3.11 28.67
C ARG A 2 37.12 1.90 28.26
N LEU A 3 37.25 0.77 28.97
CA LEU A 3 36.55 -0.49 28.65
C LEU A 3 35.03 -0.42 28.84
N LEU A 4 34.57 0.26 29.90
CA LEU A 4 33.13 0.47 30.18
C LEU A 4 32.43 1.26 29.06
N ARG A 5 33.16 2.21 28.45
CA ARG A 5 32.66 3.04 27.34
C ARG A 5 32.47 2.25 26.04
N TYR A 6 33.25 1.19 25.84
CA TYR A 6 33.10 0.28 24.70
C TYR A 6 31.88 -0.63 24.83
N ILE A 7 31.58 -1.09 26.06
CA ILE A 7 30.41 -1.92 26.33
C ILE A 7 29.13 -1.13 26.12
N GLU A 8 29.07 0.10 26.63
CA GLU A 8 27.95 1.03 26.38
C GLU A 8 27.73 1.26 24.88
N LEU A 9 28.80 1.51 24.11
CA LEU A 9 28.70 1.69 22.66
C LEU A 9 28.20 0.43 21.94
N ALA A 10 28.67 -0.75 22.35
CA ALA A 10 28.26 -2.01 21.75
C ALA A 10 26.79 -2.32 22.02
N VAL A 11 26.30 -2.04 23.24
CA VAL A 11 24.89 -2.22 23.61
C VAL A 11 24.00 -1.27 22.83
N VAL A 12 24.37 0.01 22.72
CA VAL A 12 23.62 1.00 21.93
C VAL A 12 23.56 0.60 20.46
N LEU A 13 24.67 0.11 19.89
CA LEU A 13 24.74 -0.32 18.49
C LEU A 13 23.87 -1.56 18.22
N VAL A 14 23.85 -2.53 19.14
CA VAL A 14 23.01 -3.73 19.03
C VAL A 14 21.52 -3.40 19.16
N VAL A 15 21.15 -2.53 20.09
CA VAL A 15 19.75 -2.06 20.26
C VAL A 15 19.29 -1.29 19.02
N PHE A 16 20.14 -0.45 18.44
CA PHE A 16 19.82 0.31 17.24
C PHE A 16 19.68 -0.59 16.00
N ALA A 17 20.51 -1.62 15.87
CA ALA A 17 20.45 -2.59 14.77
C ALA A 17 19.18 -3.48 14.82
N LEU A 18 18.64 -3.76 16.01
CA LEU A 18 17.42 -4.57 16.18
C LEU A 18 16.12 -3.77 16.01
N ALA A 19 16.14 -2.44 16.13
CA ALA A 19 14.96 -1.59 16.01
C ALA A 19 14.65 -1.09 14.58
N ALA A 20 15.60 -1.22 13.65
CA ALA A 20 15.46 -0.70 12.29
C ALA A 20 14.47 -1.45 11.36
N PRO A 21 14.34 -2.79 11.37
CA PRO A 21 13.58 -3.48 10.33
C PRO A 21 12.05 -3.39 10.52
N THR A 22 11.57 -3.05 11.71
CA THR A 22 10.13 -2.96 12.01
C THR A 22 9.46 -1.70 11.44
N LEU A 23 10.22 -0.62 11.22
CA LEU A 23 9.70 0.62 10.62
C LEU A 23 9.49 0.50 9.10
N ALA A 24 10.26 -0.34 8.42
CA ALA A 24 10.19 -0.47 6.96
C ALA A 24 8.90 -1.17 6.47
N LEU A 25 8.29 -2.03 7.29
CA LEU A 25 7.06 -2.74 6.93
C LEU A 25 5.81 -1.83 6.94
N VAL A 26 5.82 -0.74 7.69
CA VAL A 26 4.66 0.15 7.85
C VAL A 26 4.51 1.11 6.65
N VAL A 27 5.59 1.36 5.90
CA VAL A 27 5.61 2.29 4.75
C VAL A 27 5.04 1.66 3.46
N SER A 28 4.86 0.34 3.43
CA SER A 28 4.45 -0.41 2.22
C SER A 28 2.95 -0.38 1.93
N ALA A 29 2.11 0.20 2.80
CA ALA A 29 0.65 0.06 2.71
C ALA A 29 -0.08 1.38 2.45
N GLN A 30 0.56 2.35 1.80
CA GLN A 30 -0.12 3.55 1.34
C GLN A 30 -0.67 3.29 -0.06
N ALA A 31 -1.90 2.76 -0.11
CA ALA A 31 -2.65 2.68 -1.36
C ALA A 31 -2.81 4.10 -1.93
N ASP A 32 -2.61 4.24 -3.24
CA ASP A 32 -2.75 5.50 -3.94
C ASP A 32 -4.25 5.75 -4.17
N ASP A 33 -4.85 6.71 -3.45
CA ASP A 33 -6.29 7.03 -3.49
C ASP A 33 -6.70 7.77 -4.78
N LYS A 34 -6.17 7.34 -5.93
CA LYS A 34 -6.48 7.94 -7.22
C LYS A 34 -7.86 7.52 -7.68
N VAL A 35 -8.73 8.51 -7.84
CA VAL A 35 -10.05 8.37 -8.46
C VAL A 35 -9.91 8.65 -9.96
N TYR A 36 -10.33 7.70 -10.79
CA TYR A 36 -10.35 7.84 -12.24
C TYR A 36 -11.78 8.02 -12.74
N ASP A 37 -12.00 9.04 -13.55
CA ASP A 37 -13.25 9.21 -14.29
C ASP A 37 -13.12 8.49 -15.64
N ILE A 38 -13.96 7.47 -15.86
CA ILE A 38 -13.91 6.61 -17.04
C ILE A 38 -15.26 6.70 -17.75
N SER A 39 -15.25 7.16 -19.00
CA SER A 39 -16.47 7.18 -19.82
C SER A 39 -16.86 5.76 -20.22
N VAL A 40 -18.14 5.45 -20.07
CA VAL A 40 -18.76 4.18 -20.49
C VAL A 40 -19.48 4.30 -21.85
N GLU A 41 -19.40 5.45 -22.52
CA GLU A 41 -20.04 5.67 -23.81
C GLU A 41 -19.50 4.70 -24.88
N GLY A 42 -20.41 4.09 -25.66
CA GLY A 42 -20.05 3.11 -26.69
C GLY A 42 -19.68 1.72 -26.15
N SER A 43 -19.66 1.52 -24.83
CA SER A 43 -19.41 0.20 -24.24
C SER A 43 -20.56 -0.77 -24.50
N PRO A 44 -20.30 -2.07 -24.68
CA PRO A 44 -21.34 -3.08 -24.74
C PRO A 44 -22.15 -3.10 -23.44
N TYR A 45 -23.47 -3.23 -23.55
CA TYR A 45 -24.34 -3.39 -22.38
C TYR A 45 -25.41 -4.45 -22.62
N LEU A 46 -25.88 -5.03 -21.53
CA LEU A 46 -26.98 -6.00 -21.51
C LEU A 46 -27.96 -5.61 -20.41
N GLY A 47 -29.25 -5.52 -20.75
CA GLY A 47 -30.32 -5.21 -19.80
C GLY A 47 -31.26 -4.12 -20.29
N ALA A 48 -32.18 -3.70 -19.40
CA ALA A 48 -33.12 -2.62 -19.69
C ALA A 48 -32.40 -1.26 -19.62
N LYS A 49 -32.69 -0.37 -20.58
CA LYS A 49 -32.09 0.97 -20.65
C LYS A 49 -32.47 1.86 -19.46
N ASP A 50 -33.64 1.60 -18.87
CA ASP A 50 -34.24 2.31 -17.75
C ASP A 50 -34.20 1.49 -16.45
N ALA A 51 -33.29 0.52 -16.36
CA ALA A 51 -33.11 -0.25 -15.13
C ALA A 51 -32.79 0.70 -13.95
N PRO A 52 -33.39 0.49 -12.77
CA PRO A 52 -33.17 1.35 -11.60
C PRO A 52 -31.75 1.21 -11.03
N VAL A 53 -31.02 0.16 -11.42
CA VAL A 53 -29.66 -0.13 -11.02
C VAL A 53 -28.87 -0.54 -12.24
N THR A 54 -27.65 -0.01 -12.35
CA THR A 54 -26.68 -0.34 -13.39
C THR A 54 -25.42 -0.88 -12.74
N ILE A 55 -24.92 -2.01 -13.26
CA ILE A 55 -23.66 -2.62 -12.82
C ILE A 55 -22.60 -2.34 -13.89
N ILE A 56 -21.45 -1.81 -13.49
CA ILE A 56 -20.29 -1.59 -14.36
C ILE A 56 -19.21 -2.59 -13.98
N GLU A 57 -18.81 -3.42 -14.95
CA GLU A 57 -17.78 -4.44 -14.76
C GLU A 57 -16.51 -4.03 -15.49
N PHE A 58 -15.39 -4.06 -14.77
CA PHE A 58 -14.06 -3.80 -15.34
C PHE A 58 -13.36 -5.15 -15.54
N LEU A 59 -13.05 -5.46 -16.79
CA LEU A 59 -12.44 -6.73 -17.20
C LEU A 59 -11.13 -6.47 -17.95
N ASP A 60 -10.12 -7.27 -17.64
CA ASP A 60 -8.92 -7.41 -18.46
C ASP A 60 -8.89 -8.84 -19.01
N TYR A 61 -8.58 -9.00 -20.28
CA TYR A 61 -8.67 -10.29 -20.98
C TYR A 61 -7.35 -11.06 -20.98
N GLN A 62 -6.42 -10.78 -20.06
CA GLN A 62 -5.10 -11.42 -20.01
C GLN A 62 -4.65 -11.75 -18.58
#